data_AF-A0A0R0HPA4-F1
#
_entry.id   AF-A0A0R0HPA4-F1
#
_cell.length_a   1.000
_cell.length_b   1.000
_cell.length_c   1.000
_cell.angle_alpha   90.00
_cell.angle_beta   90.00
_cell.angle_gamma   90.00
#
_symmetry.space_group_name_H-M   'P 1'
#
loop_
_entity.id
_entity.type
_entity.pdbx_description
1 polymer ?
#
loop_
_entity_poly.entity_id
_entity_poly.type
_entity_poly.pdbx_seq_one_letter_code
_entity_poly.pdbx_strand_id
1 'polypeptide(L)'
;MLIKLVAAKTIKEKGLIDPKKVEAWTILQALKWMVDMELDRFILESYCKAVITGSLCSKQHGPSEFYCIIASCNHHLSHYPNFRVSLHIPNCIFETIMNEME
;
A
#
# COMPACT_ATOMS: atom_id res chain seq x y z
N MET A 1 13.84 20.18 4.51
CA MET A 1 13.29 18.91 3.98
C MET A 1 14.46 18.05 3.56
N LEU A 2 14.79 17.00 4.32
CA LEU A 2 15.82 16.02 3.95
C LEU A 2 15.17 15.00 3.00
N ILE A 3 15.70 14.86 1.78
CA ILE A 3 15.29 13.82 0.84
C ILE A 3 16.26 12.65 1.02
N LYS A 4 15.79 11.52 1.56
CA LYS A 4 16.54 10.26 1.57
C LYS A 4 16.19 9.51 0.28
N LEU A 5 17.19 9.26 -0.57
CA LEU A 5 17.05 8.33 -1.69
C LEU A 5 17.23 6.90 -1.17
N VAL A 6 16.30 6.03 -1.52
CA VAL A 6 16.29 4.64 -1.08
C VAL A 6 16.32 3.76 -2.33
N ALA A 7 17.25 2.81 -2.39
CA ALA A 7 17.34 1.86 -3.49
C ALA A 7 16.09 0.98 -3.54
N ALA A 8 15.57 0.67 -4.73
CA ALA A 8 14.41 -0.21 -4.86
C ALA A 8 14.69 -1.59 -4.24
N LYS A 9 13.77 -2.07 -3.39
CA LYS A 9 13.85 -3.40 -2.78
C LYS A 9 12.87 -4.34 -3.47
N THR A 10 13.39 -5.40 -4.08
CA THR A 10 12.59 -6.43 -4.76
C THR A 10 12.70 -7.75 -4.01
N ILE A 11 11.56 -8.38 -3.75
CA ILE A 11 11.50 -9.72 -3.15
C ILE A 11 10.83 -10.65 -4.17
N LYS A 12 11.45 -11.80 -4.43
CA LYS A 12 10.93 -12.80 -5.36
C LYS A 12 10.28 -13.93 -4.55
N GLU A 13 8.99 -14.13 -4.77
CA GLU A 13 8.23 -15.23 -4.18
C GLU A 13 7.87 -16.27 -5.26
N LYS A 14 7.78 -17.54 -4.88
CA LYS A 14 7.43 -18.66 -5.79
C LYS A 14 6.10 -19.27 -5.40
N GLY A 15 5.29 -19.66 -6.38
CA GLY A 15 4.04 -20.40 -6.20
C GLY A 15 2.82 -19.70 -6.78
N LEU A 16 1.64 -20.29 -6.57
CA LEU A 16 0.36 -19.64 -6.86
C LEU A 16 0.05 -18.66 -5.72
N ILE A 17 0.30 -17.38 -5.94
CA ILE A 17 0.10 -16.35 -4.92
C ILE A 17 -1.07 -15.46 -5.32
N ASP A 18 -2.00 -15.25 -4.40
CA ASP A 18 -3.09 -14.29 -4.56
C ASP A 18 -2.50 -12.88 -4.74
N PRO A 19 -2.72 -12.21 -5.89
CA PRO A 19 -2.20 -10.87 -6.14
C PRO A 19 -2.57 -9.86 -5.05
N LYS A 20 -3.77 -9.97 -4.45
CA LYS A 20 -4.20 -9.08 -3.36
C LYS A 20 -3.37 -9.29 -2.10
N LYS A 21 -3.06 -10.55 -1.80
CA LYS A 21 -2.19 -10.93 -0.68
C LYS A 21 -0.77 -10.42 -0.88
N VAL A 22 -0.20 -10.59 -2.09
CA VAL A 22 1.13 -10.07 -2.42
C VAL A 22 1.19 -8.56 -2.23
N GLU A 23 0.19 -7.84 -2.73
CA GLU A 23 0.16 -6.39 -2.62
C GLU A 23 0.02 -5.92 -1.17
N ALA A 24 -0.92 -6.50 -0.40
CA ALA A 24 -1.09 -6.17 1.01
C ALA A 24 0.19 -6.44 1.80
N TRP A 25 0.88 -7.55 1.51
CA TRP A 25 2.15 -7.87 2.14
C TRP A 25 3.25 -6.88 1.74
N THR A 26 3.31 -6.51 0.46
CA THR A 26 4.26 -5.50 -0.04
C THR A 26 4.08 -4.16 0.67
N ILE A 27 2.83 -3.73 0.87
CA ILE A 27 2.51 -2.54 1.68
C ILE A 27 3.02 -2.71 3.11
N LEU A 28 2.75 -3.84 3.77
CA LEU A 28 3.24 -4.08 5.14
C LEU A 28 4.77 -4.00 5.23
N GLN A 29 5.49 -4.60 4.28
CA GLN A 29 6.95 -4.53 4.24
C GLN A 29 7.45 -3.11 4.02
N ALA A 30 6.79 -2.33 3.15
CA ALA A 30 7.11 -0.93 2.95
C ALA A 30 6.90 -0.13 4.24
N LEU A 31 5.75 -0.28 4.93
CA LEU A 31 5.47 0.39 6.20
C LEU A 31 6.56 0.11 7.24
N LYS A 32 6.91 -1.18 7.45
CA LYS A 32 7.97 -1.59 8.38
C LYS A 32 9.31 -0.97 8.03
N TRP A 33 9.66 -0.96 6.75
CA TRP A 33 10.91 -0.40 6.29
C TRP A 33 10.98 1.12 6.52
N MET A 34 9.88 1.85 6.33
CA MET A 34 9.84 3.28 6.61
C MET A 34 10.00 3.58 8.12
N VAL A 35 9.49 2.69 8.98
CA VAL A 35 9.75 2.74 10.44
C VAL A 35 11.23 2.52 10.73
N ASP A 36 11.84 1.47 10.14
CA ASP A 36 13.26 1.16 10.34
C ASP A 36 14.18 2.28 9.84
N MET A 37 13.74 3.08 8.87
CA MET A 37 14.46 4.26 8.36
C MET A 37 14.24 5.54 9.18
N GLU A 38 13.44 5.45 10.24
CA GLU A 38 13.07 6.56 11.12
C GLU A 38 12.52 7.76 10.33
N LEU A 39 11.64 7.49 9.36
CA LEU A 39 10.99 8.56 8.62
C LEU A 39 9.84 9.14 9.46
N ASP A 40 9.80 10.46 9.59
CA ASP A 40 8.72 11.14 10.32
C ASP A 40 7.42 11.28 9.50
N ARG A 41 7.54 11.25 8.16
CA ARG A 41 6.43 11.43 7.22
C ARG A 41 6.72 10.68 5.93
N PHE A 42 5.74 9.94 5.42
CA PHE A 42 5.78 9.40 4.07
C PHE A 42 4.39 9.21 3.47
N ILE A 43 4.35 9.10 2.15
CA ILE A 43 3.18 8.70 1.37
C ILE A 43 3.59 7.46 0.57
N LEU A 44 2.88 6.36 0.78
CA LEU A 44 3.04 5.12 0.03
C LEU A 44 1.96 5.04 -1.03
N GLU A 45 2.36 4.94 -2.29
CA GLU A 45 1.47 4.88 -3.43
C GLU A 45 1.42 3.45 -4.00
N SER A 46 0.21 2.91 -4.14
CA SER A 46 -0.04 1.58 -4.71
C SER A 46 -1.09 1.69 -5.81
N TYR A 47 -0.96 0.86 -6.85
CA TYR A 47 -1.94 0.80 -7.95
C TYR A 47 -3.13 -0.12 -7.64
N CYS A 48 -3.12 -0.82 -6.51
CA CYS A 48 -4.11 -1.85 -6.22
C CYS A 48 -5.32 -1.30 -5.46
N LYS A 49 -6.34 -0.89 -6.23
CA LYS A 49 -7.62 -0.40 -5.69
C LYS A 49 -8.26 -1.36 -4.68
N ALA A 50 -8.22 -2.66 -4.95
CA ALA A 50 -8.84 -3.66 -4.07
C ALA A 50 -8.25 -3.66 -2.65
N VAL A 51 -6.94 -3.46 -2.52
CA VAL A 51 -6.26 -3.43 -1.21
C VAL A 51 -6.44 -2.08 -0.55
N ILE A 52 -6.22 -0.98 -1.28
CA ILE A 52 -6.30 0.38 -0.73
C ILE A 52 -7.73 0.71 -0.32
N THR A 53 -8.65 0.83 -1.29
CA THR A 53 -10.02 1.27 -1.00
C THR A 53 -10.87 0.15 -0.43
N GLY A 54 -10.60 -1.09 -0.86
CA GLY A 54 -11.43 -2.24 -0.50
C GLY A 54 -11.11 -2.86 0.86
N SER A 55 -9.94 -2.61 1.46
CA SER A 55 -9.58 -3.27 2.72
C SER A 55 -8.89 -2.36 3.74
N LEU A 56 -7.89 -1.58 3.33
CA LEU A 56 -7.20 -0.65 4.24
C LEU A 56 -8.11 0.50 4.67
N CYS A 57 -8.70 1.23 3.71
CA CYS A 57 -9.58 2.37 4.01
C CYS A 57 -10.94 1.94 4.59
N SER A 58 -11.47 0.79 4.18
CA SER A 58 -12.80 0.30 4.61
C SER A 58 -12.78 -0.42 5.96
N LYS A 59 -11.60 -0.66 6.56
CA LYS A 59 -11.43 -1.46 7.78
C LYS A 59 -12.16 -2.81 7.73
N GLN A 60 -12.12 -3.46 6.56
CA GLN A 60 -12.69 -4.80 6.45
C GLN A 60 -11.88 -5.81 7.26
N HIS A 61 -12.58 -6.75 7.86
CA HIS A 61 -12.02 -7.78 8.72
C HIS A 61 -12.51 -9.15 8.26
N GLY A 62 -11.68 -10.17 8.50
CA GLY A 62 -12.03 -11.56 8.24
C GLY A 62 -10.93 -12.50 8.73
N PRO A 63 -11.18 -13.82 8.71
CA PRO A 63 -10.26 -14.80 9.27
C PRO A 63 -9.09 -15.17 8.33
N SER A 64 -9.03 -14.61 7.12
CA SER A 64 -7.99 -14.97 6.15
C SER A 64 -6.66 -14.28 6.44
N GLU A 65 -5.57 -14.90 6.01
CA GLU A 65 -4.21 -14.34 6.13
C GLU A 65 -4.11 -12.94 5.49
N PHE A 66 -4.87 -12.71 4.41
CA PHE A 66 -5.01 -11.38 3.80
C PHE A 66 -5.49 -10.34 4.82
N TYR A 67 -6.57 -10.61 5.56
CA TYR A 67 -7.07 -9.68 6.56
C TYR A 67 -6.15 -9.53 7.78
N CYS A 68 -5.38 -10.56 8.15
CA CYS A 68 -4.33 -10.44 9.16
C CYS A 68 -3.22 -9.45 8.73
N ILE A 69 -2.84 -9.48 7.44
CA ILE A 69 -1.90 -8.52 6.87
C ILE A 69 -2.51 -7.10 6.87
N ILE A 70 -3.77 -6.95 6.45
CA ILE A 70 -4.47 -5.66 6.47
C ILE A 70 -4.56 -5.09 7.89
N ALA A 71 -4.88 -5.90 8.90
CA ALA A 71 -4.91 -5.49 10.30
C ALA A 71 -3.53 -5.02 10.78
N SER A 72 -2.46 -5.71 10.37
CA SER A 72 -1.07 -5.30 10.67
C SER A 72 -0.72 -3.96 10.01
N CYS A 73 -1.12 -3.75 8.75
CA CYS A 73 -0.93 -2.46 8.08
C CYS A 73 -1.67 -1.34 8.81
N ASN A 74 -2.94 -1.55 9.17
CA ASN A 74 -3.73 -0.58 9.92
C ASN A 74 -3.15 -0.28 11.29
N HIS A 75 -2.58 -1.28 11.97
CA HIS A 75 -1.86 -1.11 13.23
C HIS A 75 -0.64 -0.20 13.03
N HIS A 76 0.20 -0.42 12.01
CA HIS A 76 1.30 0.51 11.71
C HIS A 76 0.80 1.92 11.42
N LEU A 77 -0.21 2.08 10.56
CA LEU A 77 -0.75 3.40 10.22
C LEU A 77 -1.36 4.14 11.41
N SER A 78 -1.93 3.43 12.39
CA SER A 78 -2.45 4.06 13.61
C SER A 78 -1.35 4.52 14.56
N HIS A 79 -0.18 3.85 14.56
CA HIS A 79 0.96 4.23 15.39
C HIS A 79 1.75 5.40 14.79
N TYR A 80 1.70 5.58 13.48
CA TYR A 80 2.43 6.63 12.76
C TYR A 80 1.45 7.53 11.98
N PRO A 81 0.86 8.56 12.64
CA PRO A 81 -0.23 9.36 12.05
C PRO A 81 0.18 10.18 10.82
N ASN A 82 1.49 10.34 10.60
CA ASN A 82 2.05 11.03 9.43
C ASN A 82 2.30 10.09 8.25
N PHE A 83 2.02 8.79 8.39
CA PHE A 83 2.13 7.81 7.32
C PHE A 83 0.80 7.71 6.59
N ARG A 84 0.87 7.75 5.26
CA ARG A 84 -0.31 7.65 4.41
C ARG A 84 -0.11 6.58 3.36
N VAL A 85 -1.18 5.87 3.02
CA VAL A 85 -1.24 4.99 1.85
C VAL A 85 -2.32 5.52 0.91
N SER A 86 -1.99 5.70 -0.36
CA SER A 86 -2.88 6.23 -1.38
C SER A 86 -2.89 5.33 -2.62
N LEU A 87 -4.03 5.35 -3.32
CA LEU A 87 -4.15 4.75 -4.63
C LEU A 87 -3.46 5.67 -5.65
N HIS A 88 -2.43 5.17 -6.34
CA HIS A 88 -1.86 5.86 -7.48
C HIS A 88 -2.73 5.60 -8.71
N ILE A 89 -3.25 6.67 -9.29
CA ILE A 89 -3.97 6.64 -10.56
C ILE A 89 -3.04 7.29 -11.59
N PRO A 90 -2.39 6.52 -12.46
CA PRO A 90 -1.52 7.10 -13.47
C PRO A 90 -2.34 7.98 -14.42
N ASN A 91 -1.77 9.11 -14.83
CA ASN A 91 -2.46 10.12 -15.64
C ASN A 91 -3.07 9.54 -16.93
N CYS A 92 -2.47 8.51 -17.53
CA CYS A 92 -3.01 7.86 -18.72
C CYS A 92 -4.40 7.22 -18.49
N ILE A 93 -4.67 6.74 -17.27
CA ILE A 93 -6.00 6.22 -16.90
C ILE A 93 -6.96 7.38 -16.65
N PHE A 94 -6.49 8.47 -16.05
CA PHE A 94 -7.31 9.66 -15.82
C PHE A 94 -7.82 10.25 -17.14
N GLU A 95 -6.95 10.38 -18.14
CA GLU A 95 -7.32 10.82 -19.49
C GLU A 95 -8.32 9.87 -20.15
N THR A 96 -8.16 8.56 -19.98
CA THR A 96 -9.10 7.56 -20.51
C THR A 96 -10.49 7.71 -19.87
N ILE A 97 -10.57 7.87 -18.55
CA ILE A 97 -11.85 8.06 -17.84
C ILE A 97 -12.51 9.38 -18.26
N MET A 98 -11.75 10.46 -18.39
CA MET A 98 -12.29 11.75 -18.80
C MET A 98 -12.80 11.71 -20.24
N ASN A 99 -12.09 11.03 -21.16
CA ASN A 99 -12.50 10.88 -22.55
C ASN A 99 -13.74 9.96 -22.72
N GLU A 100 -14.03 9.08 -21.76
CA GLU A 100 -15.26 8.26 -21.76
C GLU A 100 -16.47 8.99 -21.14
N MET A 101 -16.27 10.17 -20.54
CA MET A 101 -17.34 10.99 -19.95
C MET A 101 -17.79 12.17 -20.82
N GLU A 102 -17.19 12.36 -21.99
CA GLU A 102 -17.62 13.30 -23.06
C GLU A 102 -18.42 12.58 -24.16
#